data_AF-A0A820LB48-F1
#
_entry.id   AF-A0A820LB48-F1
#
_cell.length_a   1.000
_cell.length_b   1.000
_cell.length_c   1.000
_cell.angle_alpha   90.00
_cell.angle_beta   90.00
_cell.angle_gamma   90.00
#
_symmetry.space_group_name_H-M   'P 1'
#
loop_
_entity.id
_entity.type
_entity.pdbx_description
1 polymer ?
#
loop_
_entity_poly.entity_id
_entity_poly.type
_entity_poly.pdbx_seq_one_letter_code
_entity_poly.pdbx_strand_id
1 'polypeptide(L)'
;MWQVDVRLSGGDNTTMYKFNFQLKKTAWSFNTTVRFNQKITVTLSVPNEHVQLWWPNGYGDQPLYELIVSNNNQSIDSRFIGFRTVELVQSNYSDSINGTSFYFRINSRPIFIKGSNWIPPDSFQERV
;
A
#
# COMPACT_ATOMS: atom_id res chain seq x y z
N MET A 1 11.83 7.02 -3.67
CA MET A 1 10.59 7.18 -4.44
C MET A 1 9.74 5.95 -4.20
N TRP A 2 8.46 6.13 -3.91
CA TRP A 2 7.49 5.05 -3.71
C TRP A 2 6.70 4.79 -4.99
N GLN A 3 6.34 3.54 -5.21
CA GLN A 3 5.46 3.14 -6.31
C GLN A 3 4.14 2.65 -5.74
N VAL A 4 3.03 3.16 -6.27
CA VAL A 4 1.68 2.71 -5.93
C VAL A 4 0.99 2.26 -7.20
N ASP A 5 0.72 0.96 -7.30
CA ASP A 5 -0.01 0.40 -8.43
C ASP A 5 -1.51 0.51 -8.20
N VAL A 6 -2.19 1.26 -9.06
CA VAL A 6 -3.65 1.35 -9.06
C VAL A 6 -4.20 0.53 -10.23
N ARG A 7 -5.00 -0.48 -9.91
CA ARG A 7 -5.69 -1.31 -10.90
C ARG A 7 -7.05 -0.71 -11.19
N LEU A 8 -7.28 -0.37 -12.45
CA LEU A 8 -8.56 0.16 -12.93
C LEU A 8 -9.22 -0.85 -13.87
N SER A 9 -10.55 -0.90 -13.83
CA SER A 9 -11.37 -1.75 -14.70
C SER A 9 -12.70 -1.07 -15.02
N GLY A 10 -13.38 -1.52 -16.09
CA GLY A 10 -14.76 -1.12 -16.39
C GLY A 10 -14.94 -0.02 -17.45
N GLY A 11 -13.86 0.41 -18.12
CA GLY A 11 -13.97 1.29 -19.29
C GLY A 11 -14.03 0.52 -20.61
N ASP A 12 -14.33 1.24 -21.69
CA ASP A 12 -14.31 0.73 -23.06
C ASP A 12 -12.95 0.97 -23.76
N ASN A 13 -12.79 0.40 -24.96
CA ASN A 13 -11.59 0.54 -25.76
C ASN A 13 -11.61 1.69 -26.78
N THR A 14 -12.68 2.48 -26.79
CA THR A 14 -12.88 3.57 -27.75
C THR A 14 -12.64 4.93 -27.10
N THR A 15 -12.93 5.05 -25.81
CA THR A 15 -12.91 6.28 -25.04
C THR A 15 -11.58 6.45 -24.29
N MET A 16 -11.06 7.67 -24.30
CA MET A 16 -9.94 8.07 -23.45
C MET A 16 -10.50 8.62 -22.13
N TYR A 17 -10.10 8.02 -21.01
CA TYR A 17 -10.53 8.43 -19.68
C TYR A 17 -9.41 9.21 -18.99
N LYS A 18 -9.74 10.38 -18.45
CA LYS A 18 -8.78 11.24 -17.73
C LYS A 18 -8.91 10.98 -16.25
N PHE A 19 -7.85 10.42 -15.66
CA PHE A 19 -7.78 10.18 -14.23
C PHE A 19 -6.86 11.18 -13.54
N ASN A 20 -7.31 11.66 -12.39
CA ASN A 20 -6.51 12.37 -11.41
C ASN A 20 -6.39 11.50 -10.15
N PHE A 21 -5.17 11.36 -9.66
CA PHE A 21 -4.84 10.68 -8.43
C PHE A 21 -4.29 11.72 -7.46
N GLN A 22 -4.82 11.77 -6.25
CA GLN A 22 -4.39 12.74 -5.24
C GLN A 22 -4.20 12.06 -3.90
N LEU A 23 -3.08 12.35 -3.23
CA LEU A 23 -2.88 11.98 -1.84
C LEU A 23 -3.36 13.13 -0.97
N LYS A 24 -4.48 12.92 -0.27
CA LYS A 24 -5.04 13.92 0.65
C LYS A 24 -4.01 14.25 1.75
N LYS A 25 -4.02 15.51 2.22
CA LYS A 25 -3.03 16.09 3.15
C LYS A 25 -1.63 16.32 2.55
N THR A 26 -1.47 16.11 1.24
CA THR A 26 -0.24 16.41 0.52
C THR A 26 -0.55 17.31 -0.68
N ALA A 27 0.48 17.97 -1.21
CA ALA A 27 0.40 18.66 -2.50
C ALA A 27 0.56 17.71 -3.70
N TRP A 28 0.77 16.41 -3.46
CA TRP A 28 1.04 15.45 -4.52
C TRP A 28 -0.24 15.09 -5.27
N SER A 29 -0.17 15.20 -6.59
CA SER A 29 -1.19 14.69 -7.50
C SER A 29 -0.53 14.16 -8.78
N PHE A 30 -1.23 13.26 -9.45
CA PHE A 30 -0.80 12.66 -10.70
C PHE A 30 -1.98 12.60 -11.66
N ASN A 31 -1.79 13.13 -12.87
CA ASN A 31 -2.80 13.11 -13.91
C ASN A 31 -2.34 12.18 -15.03
N THR A 32 -3.24 11.34 -15.51
CA THR A 32 -2.98 10.53 -16.69
C THR A 32 -4.25 10.31 -17.50
N THR A 33 -4.08 10.00 -18.78
CA THR A 33 -5.18 9.60 -19.64
C THR A 33 -4.94 8.17 -20.08
N VAL A 34 -5.95 7.33 -19.93
CA VAL A 34 -5.85 5.90 -20.21
C VAL A 34 -6.97 5.48 -21.14
N ARG A 35 -6.68 4.49 -21.98
CA ARG A 35 -7.67 3.76 -22.77
C ARG A 35 -7.77 2.36 -22.18
N PHE A 36 -8.99 1.89 -21.93
CA PHE A 36 -9.15 0.54 -21.41
C PHE A 36 -9.04 -0.46 -22.56
N ASN A 37 -8.52 -1.65 -22.27
CA ASN A 37 -8.73 -2.82 -23.11
C ASN A 37 -9.57 -3.85 -22.34
N GLN A 38 -9.26 -4.03 -21.05
CA GLN A 38 -10.03 -4.76 -20.03
C GLN A 38 -9.71 -4.21 -18.62
N LYS A 39 -8.49 -4.50 -18.16
CA LYS A 39 -7.92 -4.05 -16.88
C LYS A 39 -6.58 -3.39 -17.17
N ILE A 40 -6.33 -2.27 -16.51
CA ILE A 40 -5.08 -1.54 -16.65
C ILE A 40 -4.49 -1.30 -15.27
N THR A 41 -3.16 -1.26 -15.21
CA THR A 41 -2.43 -0.85 -14.02
C THR A 41 -1.75 0.48 -14.30
N VAL A 42 -2.02 1.47 -13.45
CA VAL A 42 -1.33 2.76 -13.46
C VAL A 42 -0.36 2.75 -12.29
N THR A 43 0.93 2.84 -12.57
CA THR A 43 1.98 2.94 -11.53
C THR A 43 2.22 4.40 -11.21
N LEU A 44 1.87 4.80 -9.98
CA LEU A 44 2.05 6.14 -9.47
C LEU A 44 3.42 6.25 -8.80
N SER A 45 4.21 7.26 -9.19
CA SER A 45 5.49 7.56 -8.55
C SER A 45 5.32 8.68 -7.52
N VAL A 46 5.43 8.34 -6.24
CA VAL A 46 5.28 9.28 -5.12
C VAL A 46 6.67 9.60 -4.55
N PRO A 47 7.14 10.85 -4.61
CA PRO A 47 8.39 11.25 -4.01
C PRO A 47 8.40 11.10 -2.48
N ASN A 48 9.59 10.89 -1.90
CA ASN A 48 9.72 10.58 -0.47
C ASN A 48 9.33 11.79 0.40
N GLU A 49 9.59 13.00 -0.08
CA GLU A 49 9.32 14.28 0.58
C GLU A 49 7.83 14.56 0.80
N HIS A 50 6.95 13.87 0.07
CA HIS A 50 5.49 14.02 0.20
C HIS A 50 4.87 13.06 1.22
N VAL A 51 5.65 12.12 1.77
CA VAL A 51 5.10 11.05 2.61
C VAL A 51 5.91 10.81 3.88
N GLN A 52 5.18 10.56 4.97
CA GLN A 52 5.73 10.05 6.22
C GLN A 52 5.56 8.54 6.27
N LEU A 53 6.54 7.86 6.87
CA LEU A 53 6.53 6.40 6.98
C LEU A 53 5.52 5.95 8.05
N TRP A 54 4.73 4.93 7.71
CA TRP A 54 3.89 4.23 8.67
C TRP A 54 4.74 3.28 9.52
N TRP A 55 4.51 3.27 10.83
CA TRP A 55 5.15 2.37 11.79
C TRP A 55 4.14 1.52 12.57
N PRO A 56 4.49 0.27 12.93
CA PRO A 56 3.66 -0.52 13.83
C PRO A 56 3.61 0.10 15.24
N ASN A 57 2.60 -0.32 16.02
CA ASN A 57 2.40 0.15 17.39
C ASN A 57 3.68 0.04 18.24
N GLY A 58 4.05 1.14 18.91
CA GLY A 58 5.24 1.23 19.76
C GLY A 58 6.56 1.53 19.03
N TYR A 59 6.55 1.69 17.70
CA TYR A 59 7.75 1.98 16.90
C TYR A 59 7.72 3.34 16.19
N GLY A 60 6.64 4.10 16.31
CA GLY A 60 6.46 5.42 15.71
C GLY A 60 4.99 5.72 15.46
N ASP A 61 4.72 6.73 14.64
CA ASP A 61 3.37 7.12 14.22
C ASP A 61 2.81 6.20 13.12
N GLN A 62 1.49 6.24 12.93
CA GLN A 62 0.76 5.46 11.92
C GLN A 62 0.15 6.37 10.82
N PRO A 63 0.92 7.22 10.12
CA PRO A 63 0.34 8.07 9.07
C PRO A 63 -0.31 7.22 7.98
N LEU A 64 -1.57 7.56 7.69
CA LEU A 64 -2.33 7.06 6.55
C LEU A 64 -2.74 8.22 5.66
N TYR A 65 -2.66 7.99 4.36
CA TYR A 65 -3.01 8.93 3.31
C TYR A 65 -4.24 8.39 2.58
N GLU A 66 -5.22 9.25 2.37
CA GLU A 66 -6.37 8.93 1.52
C GLU A 66 -5.95 9.18 0.06
N LEU A 67 -5.76 8.11 -0.71
CA LEU A 67 -5.56 8.18 -2.15
C LEU A 67 -6.94 8.28 -2.82
N ILE A 68 -7.22 9.45 -3.39
CA ILE A 68 -8.46 9.73 -4.11
C ILE A 68 -8.21 9.50 -5.60
N VAL A 69 -9.10 8.77 -6.24
CA VAL A 69 -9.13 8.59 -7.70
C VAL A 69 -10.33 9.36 -8.24
N SER A 70 -10.07 10.24 -9.20
CA SER A 70 -11.10 11.06 -9.85
C SER A 70 -11.08 10.85 -11.35
N ASN A 71 -12.25 10.80 -11.98
CA ASN A 71 -12.42 10.82 -13.43
C ASN A 71 -13.13 12.11 -13.82
N ASN A 72 -12.57 12.89 -14.76
CA ASN A 72 -13.13 14.18 -15.18
C ASN A 72 -13.49 15.10 -13.99
N ASN A 73 -12.59 15.18 -12.99
CA ASN A 73 -12.74 15.95 -11.75
C ASN A 73 -13.86 15.48 -10.78
N GLN A 74 -14.50 14.35 -11.06
CA GLN A 74 -15.41 13.70 -10.11
C GLN A 74 -14.69 12.56 -9.40
N SER A 75 -14.68 12.56 -8.06
CA SER A 75 -14.15 11.45 -7.28
C SER A 75 -14.99 10.20 -7.52
N ILE A 76 -14.33 9.09 -7.88
CA ILE A 76 -14.98 7.81 -8.18
C ILE A 76 -14.65 6.72 -7.15
N ASP A 77 -13.49 6.83 -6.49
CA ASP A 77 -13.10 5.91 -5.41
C ASP A 77 -12.03 6.55 -4.52
N SER A 78 -11.87 6.02 -3.30
CA SER A 78 -10.79 6.41 -2.40
C SER A 78 -10.33 5.25 -1.52
N ARG A 79 -9.04 5.19 -1.18
CA ARG A 79 -8.50 4.19 -0.25
C ARG A 79 -7.45 4.81 0.66
N PHE A 80 -7.46 4.40 1.93
CA PHE A 80 -6.37 4.72 2.84
C PHE A 80 -5.17 3.82 2.56
N ILE A 81 -4.00 4.43 2.40
CA ILE A 81 -2.72 3.75 2.21
C ILE A 81 -1.67 4.27 3.19
N GLY A 82 -0.75 3.41 3.59
CA GLY A 82 0.40 3.76 4.43
C GLY A 82 1.70 3.38 3.72
N PHE A 83 2.69 4.26 3.77
CA PHE A 83 3.98 4.05 3.12
C PHE A 83 4.94 3.36 4.09
N ARG A 84 5.30 2.11 3.82
CA ARG A 84 6.27 1.34 4.61
C ARG A 84 6.94 0.26 3.78
N THR A 85 8.15 -0.16 4.16
CA THR A 85 8.72 -1.43 3.70
C THR A 85 8.45 -2.52 4.73
N VAL A 86 8.29 -3.75 4.25
CA VAL A 86 8.07 -4.93 5.08
C VAL A 86 8.85 -6.07 4.48
N GLU A 87 9.73 -6.65 5.27
CA GLU A 87 10.62 -7.70 4.81
C GLU A 87 10.61 -8.83 5.84
N LEU A 88 10.43 -10.06 5.36
CA LEU A 88 10.70 -11.26 6.15
C LEU A 88 12.17 -11.61 5.93
N VAL A 89 12.97 -11.59 7.00
CA VAL A 89 14.41 -11.87 6.92
C VAL A 89 14.66 -13.32 7.31
N GLN A 90 15.11 -14.10 6.31
CA GLN A 90 15.52 -15.49 6.44
C GLN A 90 16.94 -15.66 5.91
N SER A 91 17.93 -15.44 6.76
CA SER A 91 19.34 -15.56 6.43
C SER A 91 19.99 -16.66 7.26
N ASN A 92 20.90 -17.43 6.67
CA ASN A 92 21.69 -18.43 7.39
C ASN A 92 22.50 -17.75 8.49
N TYR A 93 22.61 -18.38 9.66
CA TYR A 93 23.38 -17.81 10.77
C TYR A 93 24.89 -17.77 10.48
N SER A 94 25.45 -18.89 10.00
CA SER A 94 26.83 -19.01 9.54
C SER A 94 27.02 -20.35 8.83
N ASP A 95 28.15 -20.54 8.15
CA ASP A 95 28.48 -21.82 7.51
C ASP A 95 28.63 -22.98 8.53
N SER A 96 28.91 -22.66 9.80
CA SER A 96 29.11 -23.65 10.86
C SER A 96 27.87 -23.93 11.71
N ILE A 97 26.82 -23.10 11.63
CA ILE A 97 25.58 -23.25 12.40
C ILE A 97 24.42 -23.47 11.44
N ASN A 98 23.87 -24.68 11.46
CA ASN A 98 22.69 -24.98 10.67
C ASN A 98 21.46 -24.26 11.25
N GLY A 99 20.89 -23.34 10.48
CA GLY A 99 19.67 -22.62 10.85
C GLY A 99 19.52 -21.30 10.10
N THR A 100 18.28 -20.82 10.03
CA THR A 100 17.93 -19.53 9.41
C THR A 100 17.30 -18.60 10.44
N SER A 101 17.57 -17.30 10.29
CA SER A 101 16.81 -16.28 11.01
C SER A 101 15.34 -16.31 10.59
N PHE A 102 14.46 -15.82 11.47
CA PHE A 102 13.08 -15.59 11.11
C PHE A 102 12.56 -14.39 11.89
N TYR A 103 12.58 -13.21 11.26
CA TYR A 103 12.06 -11.99 11.85
C TYR A 103 11.58 -11.02 10.78
N PHE A 104 10.77 -10.04 11.19
CA PHE A 104 10.33 -8.97 10.29
C PHE A 104 11.20 -7.74 10.45
N ARG A 105 11.52 -7.11 9.32
CA ARG A 105 12.15 -5.79 9.24
C ARG A 105 11.15 -4.82 8.62
N ILE A 106 10.85 -3.74 9.32
CA ILE A 106 9.95 -2.68 8.85
C ILE A 106 10.75 -1.39 8.74
N ASN A 107 10.72 -0.74 7.57
CA ASN A 107 11.48 0.48 7.29
C ASN A 107 12.97 0.32 7.68
N SER A 108 13.57 -0.80 7.27
CA SER A 108 14.95 -1.19 7.58
C SER A 108 15.28 -1.46 9.05
N ARG A 109 14.30 -1.47 9.96
CA ARG A 109 14.50 -1.79 11.39
C ARG A 109 13.95 -3.17 11.75
N PRO A 110 14.73 -4.07 12.36
CA PRO A 110 14.22 -5.32 12.92
C PRO A 110 13.15 -5.06 13.99
N ILE A 111 12.03 -5.77 13.91
CA ILE A 111 10.89 -5.64 14.82
C ILE A 111 10.72 -6.94 15.57
N PHE A 112 10.77 -6.88 16.91
CA PHE A 112 10.37 -7.99 17.75
C PHE A 112 8.84 -8.04 17.80
N ILE A 113 8.26 -9.07 17.16
CA ILE A 113 6.81 -9.24 17.06
C ILE A 113 6.26 -9.78 18.37
N LYS A 114 5.25 -9.09 18.90
CA LYS A 114 4.47 -9.49 20.07
C LYS A 114 3.01 -9.58 19.63
N GLY A 115 2.34 -10.68 19.90
CA GLY A 115 0.96 -10.85 19.45
C GLY A 115 0.34 -12.18 19.84
N SER A 116 -0.74 -12.50 19.16
CA SER A 116 -1.50 -13.73 19.37
C SER A 116 -2.09 -14.17 18.03
N ASN A 117 -2.48 -15.43 17.91
CA ASN A 117 -3.19 -15.91 16.74
C ASN A 117 -4.65 -15.48 16.85
N TRP A 118 -5.13 -14.72 15.87
CA TRP A 118 -6.53 -14.35 15.79
C TRP A 118 -7.32 -15.46 15.09
N ILE A 119 -8.39 -15.91 15.73
CA ILE A 119 -9.38 -16.84 15.15
C ILE A 119 -10.70 -16.10 14.96
N PRO A 120 -11.58 -16.57 14.04
CA PRO A 120 -12.92 -16.01 13.94
C PRO A 120 -13.62 -15.97 15.30
N PRO A 121 -14.20 -14.83 15.71
CA PRO A 121 -14.83 -14.70 17.03
C PRO A 121 -16.17 -15.45 17.12
N ASP A 122 -16.77 -15.77 15.97
CA ASP A 122 -18.00 -16.55 15.86
C ASP A 122 -17.91 -17.47 14.62
N SER A 123 -18.68 -18.55 14.63
CA SER A 123 -18.86 -19.44 13.48
C SER A 123 -19.68 -18.79 12.36
N PHE A 124 -20.57 -17.85 12.70
CA PHE A 124 -21.37 -17.05 11.77
C PHE A 124 -20.86 -15.61 11.74
N GLN A 125 -20.05 -15.27 10.74
CA GLN A 125 -19.42 -13.94 10.64
C GLN A 125 -20.40 -12.77 10.55
N GLU A 126 -21.65 -13.00 10.14
CA GLU A 126 -22.68 -11.95 10.04
C GLU A 126 -23.19 -11.46 11.40
N ARG A 127 -22.85 -12.14 12.51
CA ARG A 127 -23.31 -11.79 13.87
C ARG A 127 -22.37 -10.82 14.60
N VAL A 128 -21.24 -10.45 14.00
CA VAL A 128 -20.16 -9.64 14.60
C VAL A 128 -19.78 -8.44 13.76
#